data_AF-A0A3B8I517-F1
#
_entry.id   AF-A0A3B8I517-F1
#
_cell.length_a   1.000
_cell.length_b   1.000
_cell.length_c   1.000
_cell.angle_alpha   90.00
_cell.angle_beta   90.00
_cell.angle_gamma   90.00
#
_symmetry.space_group_name_H-M   'P 1'
#
loop_
_entity.id
_entity.type
_entity.pdbx_description
1 polymer ?
#
loop_
_entity_poly.entity_id
_entity_poly.type
_entity_poly.pdbx_seq_one_letter_code
_entity_poly.pdbx_strand_id
1 'polypeptide(L)'
;EQPVLALVKEPSRFGSEDVHTGQPCSCEGIVSRNAASFPVAEMAHQVFKYVRAGHVKTDEHWTRKWRRAPLIHEKPKKDVDANG
;
A
#
# COMPACT_ATOMS: atom_id res chain seq x y z
N GLU A 1 -18.45 -9.57 -2.99
CA GLU A 1 -17.11 -9.67 -3.59
C GLU A 1 -16.88 -8.69 -4.74
N GLN A 2 -17.72 -8.67 -5.78
CA GLN A 2 -17.51 -7.79 -6.94
C GLN A 2 -17.25 -6.30 -6.66
N PRO A 3 -17.94 -5.63 -5.70
CA PRO A 3 -17.66 -4.22 -5.40
C PRO A 3 -16.25 -4.00 -4.82
N VAL A 4 -15.77 -4.91 -3.99
CA VAL A 4 -14.42 -4.87 -3.41
C VAL A 4 -13.37 -5.08 -4.50
N LEU A 5 -13.62 -6.00 -5.43
CA LEU A 5 -12.73 -6.27 -6.57
C LEU A 5 -12.63 -5.09 -7.54
N ALA A 6 -13.69 -4.30 -7.70
CA ALA A 6 -13.64 -3.07 -8.48
C ALA A 6 -12.79 -2.01 -7.79
N LEU A 7 -13.02 -1.78 -6.49
CA LEU A 7 -12.30 -0.78 -5.71
C LEU A 7 -10.78 -1.03 -5.67
N VAL A 8 -10.32 -2.28 -5.61
CA VAL A 8 -8.86 -2.57 -5.59
C VAL A 8 -8.14 -2.35 -6.92
N LYS A 9 -8.88 -2.19 -8.02
CA LYS A 9 -8.32 -1.87 -9.33
C LYS A 9 -8.03 -0.38 -9.47
N GLU A 10 -8.68 0.44 -8.65
CA GLU A 10 -8.47 1.88 -8.65
C GLU A 10 -7.11 2.25 -8.02
N PRO A 11 -6.50 3.37 -8.44
CA PRO A 11 -5.33 3.93 -7.78
C PRO A 11 -5.63 4.29 -6.31
N SER A 12 -4.63 4.15 -5.45
CA SER A 12 -4.70 4.71 -4.10
C SER A 12 -4.83 6.24 -4.16
N ARG A 13 -5.52 6.84 -3.18
CA ARG A 13 -5.67 8.31 -3.07
C ARG A 13 -4.34 9.07 -3.11
N PHE A 14 -3.30 8.50 -2.51
CA PHE A 14 -1.95 9.08 -2.48
C PHE A 14 -1.01 8.49 -3.53
N GLY A 15 -1.55 7.77 -4.52
CA GLY A 15 -0.78 6.96 -5.46
C GLY A 15 -0.23 5.69 -4.81
N SER A 16 0.20 4.77 -5.65
CA SER A 16 0.95 3.58 -5.26
C SER A 16 1.95 3.29 -6.34
N GLU A 17 3.17 2.94 -5.98
CA GLU A 17 4.24 2.65 -6.92
C GLU A 17 4.66 1.20 -6.81
N ASP A 18 4.92 0.58 -7.96
CA ASP A 18 5.51 -0.73 -7.99
C ASP A 18 6.98 -0.67 -7.57
N VAL A 19 7.35 -1.34 -6.48
CA VAL A 19 8.71 -1.31 -5.94
C VAL A 19 9.81 -1.84 -6.90
N HIS A 20 9.45 -2.61 -7.93
CA HIS A 20 10.42 -3.11 -8.91
C HIS A 20 10.52 -2.20 -10.14
N THR A 21 9.40 -1.65 -10.62
CA THR A 21 9.39 -0.84 -11.86
C THR A 21 9.35 0.66 -11.61
N GLY A 22 9.05 1.09 -10.39
CA GLY A 22 8.81 2.49 -10.03
C GLY A 22 7.56 3.11 -10.66
N GLN A 23 6.75 2.30 -11.36
CA GLN A 23 5.57 2.80 -12.07
C GLN A 23 4.34 2.86 -11.16
N PRO A 24 3.37 3.76 -11.43
CA PRO A 24 2.10 3.76 -10.74
C PRO A 24 1.41 2.38 -10.82
N CYS A 25 0.83 1.92 -9.72
CA CYS A 25 0.05 0.69 -9.64
C CYS A 25 -1.26 0.88 -8.88
N SER A 26 -2.17 -0.08 -9.01
CA SER A 26 -3.45 -0.06 -8.29
C SER A 26 -3.24 -0.20 -6.78
N CYS A 27 -4.25 0.18 -6.00
CA CYS A 27 -4.15 0.06 -4.55
C CYS A 27 -3.93 -1.40 -4.10
N GLU A 28 -3.22 -1.56 -2.99
CA GLU A 28 -2.89 -2.87 -2.42
C GLU A 28 -4.13 -3.66 -2.00
N GLY A 29 -5.15 -2.96 -1.51
CA GLY A 29 -6.27 -3.56 -0.83
C GLY A 29 -7.15 -2.53 -0.14
N ILE A 30 -8.11 -3.03 0.62
CA ILE A 30 -9.09 -2.23 1.35
C ILE A 30 -9.17 -2.74 2.77
N VAL A 31 -9.27 -1.80 3.72
CA VAL A 31 -9.65 -2.09 5.10
C VAL A 31 -11.08 -1.61 5.30
N SER A 32 -11.94 -2.49 5.79
CA SER A 32 -13.33 -2.19 6.13
C SER A 32 -13.54 -2.33 7.63
N ARG A 33 -14.31 -1.42 8.20
CA ARG A 33 -14.75 -1.49 9.59
C ARG A 33 -16.19 -1.00 9.73
N ASN A 34 -16.84 -1.36 10.83
CA ASN A 34 -18.08 -0.70 11.21
C ASN A 34 -17.83 0.80 11.39
N ALA A 35 -18.74 1.64 10.88
CA ALA A 35 -18.60 3.10 10.95
C ALA A 35 -18.70 3.62 12.40
N ALA A 36 -19.60 3.03 13.19
CA ALA A 36 -19.76 3.28 14.61
C ALA A 36 -18.54 2.80 15.43
N SER A 37 -18.44 3.25 16.67
CA SER A 37 -17.45 2.75 17.62
C SER A 37 -17.77 1.31 18.04
N PHE A 38 -16.73 0.57 18.39
CA PHE A 38 -16.82 -0.78 18.94
C PHE A 38 -15.72 -0.98 19.99
N PRO A 39 -15.91 -1.87 20.99
CA PRO A 39 -14.88 -2.19 21.96
C PRO A 39 -13.63 -2.77 21.29
N VAL A 40 -12.44 -2.45 21.84
CA VAL A 40 -11.17 -2.99 21.30
C VAL A 40 -11.12 -4.51 21.34
N ALA A 41 -11.76 -5.13 22.34
CA ALA A 41 -11.86 -6.58 22.48
C ALA A 41 -12.57 -7.25 21.29
N GLU A 42 -13.40 -6.50 20.55
CA GLU A 42 -14.14 -7.00 19.38
C GLU A 42 -13.45 -6.65 18.06
N MET A 43 -12.29 -5.98 18.07
CA MET A 43 -11.63 -5.49 16.86
C MET A 43 -11.45 -6.58 15.79
N ALA A 44 -11.11 -7.81 16.20
CA ALA A 44 -10.91 -8.94 15.30
C ALA A 44 -12.16 -9.33 14.49
N HIS A 45 -13.35 -8.98 14.97
CA HIS A 45 -14.64 -9.25 14.32
C HIS A 45 -15.22 -8.03 13.61
N GLN A 46 -14.69 -6.84 13.89
CA GLN A 46 -15.26 -5.58 13.41
C GLN A 46 -14.40 -4.91 12.33
N VAL A 47 -13.18 -5.42 12.09
CA VAL A 47 -12.23 -4.90 11.10
C VAL A 47 -11.73 -6.04 10.23
N PHE A 48 -11.86 -5.88 8.91
CA PHE A 48 -11.37 -6.85 7.94
C PHE A 48 -10.55 -6.15 6.86
N LYS A 49 -9.56 -6.85 6.33
CA LYS A 49 -8.81 -6.39 5.17
C LYS A 49 -8.99 -7.35 4.00
N TYR A 50 -9.16 -6.79 2.82
CA TYR A 50 -9.00 -7.49 1.56
C TYR A 50 -7.72 -7.00 0.90
N VAL A 51 -6.87 -7.92 0.47
CA VAL A 51 -5.60 -7.62 -0.20
C VAL A 51 -5.67 -8.21 -1.60
N ARG A 52 -5.28 -7.44 -2.63
CA ARG A 52 -5.32 -7.91 -4.01
C ARG A 52 -4.38 -9.10 -4.21
N ALA A 53 -4.77 -10.01 -5.10
CA ALA A 53 -3.88 -11.08 -5.55
C ALA A 53 -2.57 -10.50 -6.13
N GLY A 54 -1.45 -11.20 -5.88
CA GLY A 54 -0.13 -10.76 -6.34
C GLY A 54 0.37 -9.46 -5.69
N HIS A 55 -0.09 -9.11 -4.48
CA HIS A 55 0.52 -8.03 -3.71
C HIS A 55 1.92 -8.40 -3.19
N VAL A 56 2.13 -9.67 -2.81
CA VAL A 56 3.48 -10.16 -2.46
C VAL A 56 4.31 -10.23 -3.73
N LYS A 57 5.42 -9.49 -3.77
CA LYS A 57 6.28 -9.37 -4.96
C LYS A 57 7.59 -10.14 -4.83
N THR A 58 7.86 -10.71 -3.66
CA THR A 58 9.09 -11.46 -3.39
C THR A 58 8.83 -12.54 -2.36
N ASP A 59 9.50 -13.69 -2.53
CA ASP A 59 9.57 -14.77 -1.54
C ASP A 59 10.68 -14.52 -0.51
N GLU A 60 11.48 -13.44 -0.68
CA GLU A 60 12.52 -13.08 0.27
C GLU A 60 11.91 -12.65 1.61
N HIS A 61 12.26 -13.39 2.64
CA HIS A 61 11.77 -13.13 3.98
C HIS A 61 12.40 -11.85 4.57
N TRP A 62 11.55 -10.87 4.92
CA TRP A 62 11.99 -9.53 5.30
C TRP A 62 12.96 -9.51 6.49
N THR A 63 12.82 -10.41 7.48
CA THR A 63 13.70 -10.41 8.66
C THR A 63 15.17 -10.70 8.33
N ARG A 64 15.46 -11.35 7.20
CA ARG A 64 16.82 -11.70 6.75
C ARG A 64 17.43 -10.69 5.78
N LYS A 65 16.58 -9.96 5.05
CA LYS A 65 16.96 -9.07 3.94
C LYS A 65 16.52 -7.62 4.16
N TRP A 66 16.07 -7.28 5.38
CA TRP A 66 15.59 -5.94 5.70
C TRP A 66 16.69 -4.91 5.42
N ARG A 67 16.33 -3.89 4.64
CA ARG A 67 17.14 -2.70 4.42
C ARG A 67 16.30 -1.50 4.80
N ARG A 68 16.89 -0.56 5.53
CA ARG A 68 16.23 0.68 5.88
C ARG A 68 15.93 1.48 4.60
N ALA A 69 14.69 1.93 4.44
CA ALA A 69 14.34 2.90 3.42
C ALA A 69 14.95 4.27 3.76
N PRO A 70 15.53 5.01 2.78
CA PRO A 70 16.11 6.32 3.02
C PRO A 70 15.05 7.34 3.43
N LEU A 71 15.38 8.19 4.40
CA LEU A 71 14.54 9.31 4.82
C LEU A 71 14.53 10.40 3.75
N ILE A 72 13.54 11.29 3.81
CA ILE A 72 13.37 12.35 2.79
C ILE A 72 14.64 13.19 2.63
N HIS A 73 15.31 13.55 3.73
CA HIS A 73 16.55 14.34 3.71
C HIS A 73 17.80 13.57 3.26
N GLU A 74 17.71 12.25 3.11
CA GLU A 74 18.80 11.40 2.62
C GLU A 74 18.67 11.14 1.11
N LYS A 75 17.51 11.47 0.52
CA LYS A 75 17.31 11.35 -0.92
C LYS A 75 18.09 12.47 -1.63
N PRO A 76 18.78 12.18 -2.73
CA PRO A 76 19.34 13.24 -3.57
C PRO A 76 18.21 14.18 -3.99
N LYS A 77 18.48 15.49 -4.03
CA LYS A 77 17.54 16.44 -4.63
C LYS A 77 17.23 15.93 -6.03
N LYS A 78 15.95 15.70 -6.32
CA LYS A 78 15.56 15.60 -7.73
C LYS A 78 15.90 16.96 -8.31
N ASP A 79 16.89 17.00 -9.20
CA ASP A 79 17.05 18.13 -10.08
C ASP A 79 15.70 18.26 -10.79
N VAL A 80 14.95 19.29 -10.43
CA VAL A 80 13.81 19.70 -11.25
C VAL A 80 14.48 20.22 -12.50
N ASP A 81 14.48 19.38 -13.55
CA ASP A 81 15.00 19.77 -14.85
C ASP A 81 14.43 21.15 -15.18
N ALA A 82 15.34 22.11 -15.25
CA ALA A 82 15.08 23.42 -15.80
C ALA A 82 14.76 23.22 -17.28
N ASN A 83 13.49 23.03 -17.60
CA ASN A 83 12.94 23.23 -18.94
C ASN A 83 11.43 23.44 -18.88
N GLY A 84 11.03 24.71 -18.98
CA GLY A 84 9.79 25.16 -19.64
C GLY A 84 8.51 25.06 -18.84
#